data_AF-A0A372DKC1-F1
#
_entry.id   AF-A0A372DKC1-F1
#
_cell.length_a   1.000
_cell.length_b   1.000
_cell.length_c   1.000
_cell.angle_alpha   90.00
_cell.angle_beta   90.00
_cell.angle_gamma   90.00
#
_symmetry.space_group_name_H-M   'P 1'
#
loop_
_entity.id
_entity.type
_entity.pdbx_description
1 polymer ?
#
loop_
_entity_poly.entity_id
_entity_poly.type
_entity_poly.pdbx_seq_one_letter_code
_entity_poly.pdbx_strand_id
1 'polypeptide(L)'
;MVTTDRRSGDRERIWGDRFGIEMGQYGQGSPGNRLTMANPWPRQDFNPPLPLGLPALALGQLFVNPRMTDPSLLPSPINPADDPLEDPLAKVRAQFDRAPYPRIPLDLLPAETHTYWHDFRTAYYRRNQKIANTEGRLMLDVGCGSGYGVLSMALANPGARIVGVDLSPASVDLAQKRLEHHGLGDRVEFHALAMEELSQLGMEFDYINCDELLYLQPDPADGLAAMKAVLKPDGIIRSNLHSLYQRFDYFKAQSLAHLIGLMDDNPGELEMGILTELMESLKDTTLLKMRIWDSEKMQNEQRVMMNLLFQRDRGFTIPQLFDYIDRSGLEFISMTDWQSWEVTDLFKDPENMPISIAFGLSEAPISDQLHFFDLIRSNHRLLDFWCGHPDAAQPWTALSDWEPEDWHQSRAALHPQLDTPEFAADLKNVVLKGTDLKLDQHLSLKWGWESVSSAIALGLLPLLEGMKTFTELADSLQQLRPVDPVTLEPIARSEVEAALRYLLSELGQAGYLLVELT
;
A
#
# COMPACT_ATOMS: atom_id res chain seq x y z
N MET A 1 10.16 -51.98 -14.10
CA MET A 1 9.12 -52.37 -15.08
C MET A 1 8.32 -51.12 -15.41
N VAL A 2 8.45 -50.62 -16.65
CA VAL A 2 7.47 -49.84 -17.45
C VAL A 2 6.82 -48.62 -16.74
N THR A 3 7.39 -47.41 -16.80
CA THR A 3 7.31 -46.36 -17.87
C THR A 3 5.96 -45.62 -17.99
N THR A 4 6.03 -44.27 -17.84
CA THR A 4 5.46 -43.20 -18.72
C THR A 4 3.91 -43.16 -18.92
N ASP A 5 3.21 -42.05 -19.17
CA ASP A 5 3.53 -40.67 -19.52
C ASP A 5 2.25 -39.81 -19.33
N ARG A 6 2.48 -38.51 -19.14
CA ARG A 6 1.69 -37.31 -19.54
C ARG A 6 0.33 -37.51 -20.26
N ARG A 7 -0.67 -36.65 -19.96
CA ARG A 7 -0.80 -35.27 -20.50
C ARG A 7 -2.13 -34.59 -20.12
N SER A 8 -2.03 -33.27 -19.92
CA SER A 8 -2.96 -32.20 -20.29
C SER A 8 -4.37 -32.15 -19.70
N GLY A 9 -4.59 -31.12 -18.88
CA GLY A 9 -5.88 -30.42 -18.80
C GLY A 9 -6.26 -29.98 -17.39
N ASP A 10 -5.57 -29.00 -16.81
CA ASP A 10 -6.05 -28.32 -15.58
C ASP A 10 -5.33 -26.98 -15.35
N ARG A 11 -5.52 -26.03 -16.29
CA ARG A 11 -5.09 -24.63 -16.12
C ARG A 11 -6.15 -23.59 -16.56
N GLU A 12 -7.44 -23.93 -16.50
CA GLU A 12 -8.54 -22.99 -16.84
C GLU A 12 -9.60 -22.82 -15.73
N ARG A 13 -9.28 -23.12 -14.46
CA ARG A 13 -10.27 -23.06 -13.35
C ARG A 13 -9.85 -22.22 -12.13
N ILE A 14 -9.14 -21.12 -12.34
CA ILE A 14 -8.78 -20.17 -11.25
C ILE A 14 -9.01 -18.70 -11.65
N TRP A 15 -10.02 -18.41 -12.46
CA TRP A 15 -10.35 -17.03 -12.88
C TRP A 15 -11.87 -16.72 -12.89
N GLY A 16 -12.67 -17.48 -12.12
CA GLY A 16 -14.14 -17.31 -12.05
C GLY A 16 -14.73 -16.92 -10.69
N ASP A 17 -14.03 -17.16 -9.58
CA ASP A 17 -14.67 -17.14 -8.24
C ASP A 17 -14.42 -15.85 -7.42
N ARG A 18 -13.86 -14.79 -8.02
CA ARG A 18 -13.67 -13.48 -7.33
C ARG A 18 -14.55 -12.34 -7.82
N PHE A 19 -15.31 -12.53 -8.90
CA PHE A 19 -16.23 -11.54 -9.44
C PHE A 19 -17.43 -12.29 -10.00
N GLY A 20 -18.54 -12.36 -9.25
CA GLY A 20 -19.75 -13.11 -9.61
C GLY A 20 -20.39 -12.66 -10.93
N ILE A 21 -19.79 -13.05 -12.04
CA ILE A 21 -20.24 -12.82 -13.41
C ILE A 21 -20.22 -14.18 -14.09
N GLU A 22 -21.38 -14.86 -14.11
CA GLU A 22 -21.57 -16.01 -14.99
C GLU A 22 -21.61 -15.52 -16.45
N MET A 23 -20.59 -15.87 -17.22
CA MET A 23 -20.60 -15.75 -18.68
C MET A 23 -21.52 -16.82 -19.26
N GLY A 24 -22.77 -16.43 -19.57
CA GLY A 24 -23.73 -17.27 -20.28
C GLY A 24 -23.20 -17.70 -21.66
N GLN A 25 -23.26 -19.01 -21.92
CA GLN A 25 -22.82 -19.61 -23.18
C GLN A 25 -23.59 -19.06 -24.39
N TYR A 26 -22.85 -18.64 -25.41
CA TYR A 26 -23.38 -18.30 -26.73
C TYR A 26 -23.96 -19.55 -27.42
N GLY A 27 -25.29 -19.59 -27.55
CA GLY A 27 -26.01 -20.51 -28.40
C GLY A 27 -26.31 -19.90 -29.77
N GLN A 28 -26.05 -20.68 -30.81
CA GLN A 28 -26.31 -20.46 -32.24
C GLN A 28 -27.70 -19.88 -32.55
N GLY A 29 -27.78 -18.95 -33.51
CA GLY A 29 -28.99 -18.17 -33.82
C GLY A 29 -29.99 -18.80 -34.78
N SER A 30 -31.17 -18.16 -34.88
CA SER A 30 -31.99 -17.94 -36.09
C SER A 30 -33.27 -17.13 -35.76
N PRO A 31 -33.94 -16.47 -36.75
CA PRO A 31 -34.42 -15.09 -36.59
C PRO A 31 -35.95 -14.92 -36.50
N GLY A 32 -36.37 -13.78 -35.94
CA GLY A 32 -37.66 -13.15 -36.26
C GLY A 32 -38.61 -12.95 -35.08
N ASN A 33 -38.76 -11.70 -34.63
CA ASN A 33 -40.03 -10.95 -34.66
C ASN A 33 -39.91 -9.62 -33.90
N ARG A 34 -40.31 -8.54 -34.57
CA ARG A 34 -40.71 -7.27 -33.94
C ARG A 34 -41.92 -7.54 -33.05
N LEU A 35 -41.97 -6.99 -31.84
CA LEU A 35 -43.20 -6.59 -31.15
C LEU A 35 -42.92 -5.59 -30.00
N THR A 36 -43.33 -4.35 -30.26
CA THR A 36 -43.90 -3.30 -29.39
C THR A 36 -43.69 -3.31 -27.86
N MET A 37 -43.31 -2.12 -27.34
CA MET A 37 -43.33 -1.73 -25.94
C MET A 37 -44.69 -1.95 -25.26
N ALA A 38 -44.68 -2.63 -24.11
CA ALA A 38 -45.75 -2.58 -23.12
C ALA A 38 -45.16 -2.66 -21.70
N ASN A 39 -45.60 -1.73 -20.85
CA ASN A 39 -45.19 -1.51 -19.47
C ASN A 39 -45.75 -2.63 -18.54
N PRO A 40 -44.93 -3.42 -17.83
CA PRO A 40 -45.43 -4.52 -16.99
C PRO A 40 -45.21 -4.22 -15.50
N TRP A 41 -46.04 -3.35 -14.92
CA TRP A 41 -46.17 -3.27 -13.46
C TRP A 41 -47.65 -3.37 -13.08
N PRO A 42 -48.11 -4.50 -12.51
CA PRO A 42 -49.35 -4.51 -11.75
C PRO A 42 -49.09 -3.91 -10.36
N ARG A 43 -49.89 -2.89 -9.97
CA ARG A 43 -50.02 -2.47 -8.57
C ARG A 43 -50.63 -3.64 -7.78
N GLN A 44 -49.90 -4.18 -6.82
CA GLN A 44 -50.46 -5.02 -5.76
C GLN A 44 -50.16 -4.37 -4.42
N ASP A 45 -51.23 -3.96 -3.73
CA ASP A 45 -51.22 -3.50 -2.36
C ASP A 45 -50.89 -4.68 -1.42
N PHE A 46 -49.72 -4.66 -0.78
CA PHE A 46 -49.37 -5.56 0.31
C PHE A 46 -49.14 -4.76 1.58
N ASN A 47 -50.04 -4.93 2.55
CA ASN A 47 -49.94 -4.37 3.89
C ASN A 47 -49.87 -5.54 4.89
N PRO A 48 -48.68 -5.95 5.38
CA PRO A 48 -48.60 -6.92 6.46
C PRO A 48 -48.78 -6.23 7.82
N PRO A 49 -49.32 -6.90 8.84
CA PRO A 49 -49.47 -6.32 10.17
C PRO A 49 -48.10 -6.22 10.86
N LEU A 50 -47.74 -5.02 11.31
CA LEU A 50 -46.56 -4.76 12.15
C LEU A 50 -46.73 -5.44 13.53
N PRO A 51 -45.66 -6.01 14.12
CA PRO A 51 -45.68 -6.40 15.53
C PRO A 51 -45.75 -5.16 16.42
N LEU A 52 -46.73 -5.14 17.32
CA LEU A 52 -46.90 -4.12 18.36
C LEU A 52 -45.70 -4.12 19.31
N GLY A 53 -44.97 -3.00 19.41
CA GLY A 53 -44.07 -2.78 20.54
C GLY A 53 -42.80 -1.94 20.36
N LEU A 54 -42.79 -0.89 19.54
CA LEU A 54 -41.80 0.21 19.63
C LEU A 54 -42.54 1.54 19.39
N PRO A 55 -42.29 2.61 20.17
CA PRO A 55 -43.05 3.85 20.04
C PRO A 55 -42.78 4.50 18.67
N ALA A 56 -43.83 4.65 17.87
CA ALA A 56 -43.83 5.25 16.52
C ALA A 56 -43.57 6.78 16.51
N LEU A 57 -42.81 7.30 17.47
CA LEU A 57 -42.52 8.71 17.67
C LEU A 57 -41.00 8.95 17.62
N ALA A 58 -40.39 8.76 16.45
CA ALA A 58 -39.06 9.31 16.11
C ALA A 58 -38.66 9.18 14.61
N LEU A 59 -39.33 8.35 13.80
CA LEU A 59 -38.90 8.12 12.40
C LEU A 59 -39.45 9.15 11.39
N GLY A 60 -40.45 9.94 11.77
CA GLY A 60 -41.10 10.93 10.90
C GLY A 60 -40.30 12.22 10.64
N GLN A 61 -39.11 12.37 11.21
CA GLN A 61 -38.24 13.54 11.03
C GLN A 61 -36.98 13.27 10.20
N LEU A 62 -36.70 12.02 9.81
CA LEU A 62 -35.49 11.63 9.07
C LEU A 62 -35.48 12.06 7.58
N PHE A 63 -36.59 12.56 7.05
CA PHE A 63 -36.71 12.90 5.61
C PHE A 63 -37.09 14.36 5.34
N VAL A 64 -37.06 15.25 6.34
CA VAL A 64 -37.32 16.68 6.14
C VAL A 64 -36.07 17.49 6.43
N ASN A 65 -35.08 17.38 5.54
CA ASN A 65 -33.93 18.29 5.52
C ASN A 65 -34.09 19.25 4.31
N PRO A 66 -34.21 20.58 4.51
CA PRO A 66 -34.45 21.55 3.43
C PRO A 66 -33.27 21.73 2.45
N ARG A 67 -32.17 20.96 2.58
CA ARG A 67 -30.99 21.02 1.69
C ARG A 67 -31.15 20.33 0.32
N MET A 68 -32.32 19.78 -0.02
CA MET A 68 -32.54 19.02 -1.27
C MET A 68 -32.49 19.82 -2.60
N THR A 69 -32.04 21.08 -2.60
CA THR A 69 -31.97 21.90 -3.84
C THR A 69 -30.57 22.41 -4.17
N ASP A 70 -29.52 21.95 -3.47
CA ASP A 70 -28.16 22.39 -3.72
C ASP A 70 -27.40 21.45 -4.70
N PRO A 71 -27.00 21.92 -5.89
CA PRO A 71 -26.15 21.17 -6.82
C PRO A 71 -24.72 20.86 -6.32
N SER A 72 -24.33 21.32 -5.12
CA SER A 72 -23.10 20.88 -4.41
C SER A 72 -23.14 19.41 -3.93
N LEU A 73 -24.31 18.76 -3.97
CA LEU A 73 -24.55 17.38 -3.51
C LEU A 73 -24.25 16.26 -4.54
N LEU A 74 -23.58 16.58 -5.66
CA LEU A 74 -22.77 15.54 -6.32
C LEU A 74 -21.76 15.01 -5.27
N PRO A 75 -21.32 13.74 -5.31
CA PRO A 75 -20.30 13.25 -4.39
C PRO A 75 -18.98 13.98 -4.69
N SER A 76 -18.86 15.18 -4.15
CA SER A 76 -17.65 15.96 -4.03
C SER A 76 -17.19 15.81 -2.58
N PRO A 77 -15.88 15.63 -2.33
CA PRO A 77 -15.37 15.61 -0.97
C PRO A 77 -15.88 16.86 -0.24
N ILE A 78 -16.40 16.67 0.98
CA ILE A 78 -16.97 17.72 1.83
C ILE A 78 -16.06 18.96 1.75
N ASN A 79 -16.61 20.07 1.27
CA ASN A 79 -15.88 21.32 1.16
C ASN A 79 -15.64 21.87 2.57
N PRO A 80 -14.39 22.14 2.99
CA PRO A 80 -14.09 22.60 4.35
C PRO A 80 -14.81 23.89 4.76
N ALA A 81 -15.38 24.65 3.82
CA ALA A 81 -16.19 25.83 4.09
C ALA A 81 -17.58 25.54 4.70
N ASP A 82 -18.05 24.28 4.69
CA ASP A 82 -19.41 23.93 5.09
C ASP A 82 -19.54 23.41 6.54
N ASP A 83 -18.44 23.34 7.30
CA ASP A 83 -18.41 22.90 8.70
C ASP A 83 -18.08 24.07 9.66
N PRO A 84 -19.06 24.65 10.38
CA PRO A 84 -18.88 25.85 11.19
C PRO A 84 -18.22 25.60 12.57
N LEU A 85 -17.51 24.48 12.77
CA LEU A 85 -16.85 24.17 14.03
C LEU A 85 -15.59 25.03 14.25
N GLU A 86 -15.42 25.57 15.47
CA GLU A 86 -14.23 26.35 15.90
C GLU A 86 -12.93 25.52 15.90
N ASP A 87 -13.02 24.18 15.91
CA ASP A 87 -11.90 23.24 15.75
C ASP A 87 -12.27 22.14 14.73
N PRO A 88 -11.65 22.14 13.52
CA PRO A 88 -11.98 21.18 12.46
C PRO A 88 -11.59 19.73 12.77
N LEU A 89 -10.71 19.48 13.76
CA LEU A 89 -10.25 18.14 14.12
C LEU A 89 -10.88 17.60 15.41
N ALA A 90 -11.69 18.39 16.12
CA ALA A 90 -12.28 18.00 17.40
C ALA A 90 -13.08 16.69 17.36
N LYS A 91 -13.91 16.50 16.32
CA LYS A 91 -14.72 15.27 16.15
C LYS A 91 -13.83 14.06 15.90
N VAL A 92 -12.85 14.18 15.01
CA VAL A 92 -11.88 13.13 14.69
C VAL A 92 -11.09 12.75 15.94
N ARG A 93 -10.55 13.75 16.67
CA ARG A 93 -9.85 13.54 17.94
C ARG A 93 -10.71 12.78 18.95
N ALA A 94 -11.95 13.23 19.17
CA ALA A 94 -12.84 12.59 20.12
C ALA A 94 -13.22 11.14 19.72
N GLN A 95 -13.19 10.80 18.43
CA GLN A 95 -13.39 9.44 17.94
C GLN A 95 -12.19 8.53 18.31
N PHE A 96 -10.96 9.02 18.17
CA PHE A 96 -9.74 8.29 18.55
C PHE A 96 -9.52 8.23 20.07
N ASP A 97 -9.87 9.28 20.82
CA ASP A 97 -9.78 9.30 22.29
C ASP A 97 -10.70 8.25 22.94
N ARG A 98 -11.84 7.92 22.31
CA ARG A 98 -12.76 6.88 22.80
C ARG A 98 -12.19 5.47 22.65
N ALA A 99 -11.41 5.23 21.62
CA ALA A 99 -10.85 3.92 21.32
C ALA A 99 -9.52 4.07 20.54
N PRO A 100 -8.37 3.93 21.22
CA PRO A 100 -7.06 3.98 20.58
C PRO A 100 -6.98 3.02 19.38
N TYR A 101 -6.43 3.51 18.27
CA TYR A 101 -6.35 2.80 16.99
C TYR A 101 -4.89 2.60 16.58
N PRO A 102 -4.54 1.49 15.89
CA PRO A 102 -5.38 0.32 15.66
C PRO A 102 -5.56 -0.52 16.94
N ARG A 103 -6.71 -1.19 17.09
CA ARG A 103 -7.03 -2.07 18.23
C ARG A 103 -6.42 -3.47 18.04
N ILE A 104 -5.10 -3.53 18.06
CA ILE A 104 -4.33 -4.77 17.92
C ILE A 104 -3.83 -5.20 19.31
N PRO A 105 -3.94 -6.48 19.71
CA PRO A 105 -3.34 -6.99 20.94
C PRO A 105 -1.85 -6.63 21.07
N LEU A 106 -1.38 -6.42 22.30
CA LEU A 106 -0.02 -5.92 22.56
C LEU A 106 1.07 -6.93 22.16
N ASP A 107 0.78 -8.21 22.27
CA ASP A 107 1.68 -9.34 22.03
C ASP A 107 1.87 -9.68 20.54
N LEU A 108 0.99 -9.17 19.66
CA LEU A 108 1.10 -9.43 18.23
C LEU A 108 2.22 -8.60 17.59
N LEU A 109 3.06 -9.28 16.84
CA LEU A 109 4.05 -8.67 15.95
C LEU A 109 3.41 -8.22 14.62
N PRO A 110 3.98 -7.20 13.96
CA PRO A 110 3.62 -6.84 12.59
C PRO A 110 3.76 -8.00 11.61
N ALA A 111 2.86 -8.09 10.64
CA ALA A 111 3.06 -9.01 9.52
C ALA A 111 4.25 -8.54 8.66
N GLU A 112 5.01 -9.47 8.08
CA GLU A 112 6.27 -9.19 7.38
C GLU A 112 6.12 -8.17 6.24
N THR A 113 4.98 -8.17 5.55
CA THR A 113 4.69 -7.22 4.47
C THR A 113 4.66 -5.75 4.91
N HIS A 114 4.34 -5.46 6.18
CA HIS A 114 4.34 -4.09 6.68
C HIS A 114 5.75 -3.53 6.83
N THR A 115 6.78 -4.38 6.93
CA THR A 115 8.15 -3.89 7.15
C THR A 115 8.71 -3.14 5.92
N TYR A 116 8.08 -3.28 4.72
CA TYR A 116 8.68 -2.82 3.45
C TYR A 116 8.54 -1.33 3.27
N TRP A 117 7.33 -0.83 3.49
CA TRP A 117 7.05 0.61 3.43
C TRP A 117 7.65 1.37 4.63
N HIS A 118 8.02 0.66 5.69
CA HIS A 118 8.63 1.23 6.88
C HIS A 118 10.16 1.15 6.88
N ASP A 119 10.81 0.46 5.94
CA ASP A 119 12.27 0.39 5.85
C ASP A 119 12.86 1.63 5.16
N PHE A 120 13.64 2.40 5.91
CA PHE A 120 14.34 3.58 5.41
C PHE A 120 15.27 3.25 4.24
N ARG A 121 15.89 2.06 4.22
CA ARG A 121 16.85 1.66 3.19
C ARG A 121 16.17 1.51 1.84
N THR A 122 14.95 1.00 1.80
CA THR A 122 14.16 0.87 0.57
C THR A 122 13.87 2.25 -0.01
N ALA A 123 13.37 3.16 0.81
CA ALA A 123 13.07 4.53 0.39
C ALA A 123 14.35 5.27 -0.06
N TYR A 124 15.43 5.15 0.71
CA TYR A 124 16.72 5.78 0.41
C TYR A 124 17.35 5.24 -0.86
N TYR A 125 17.26 3.93 -1.09
CA TYR A 125 17.72 3.30 -2.33
C TYR A 125 16.88 3.76 -3.52
N ARG A 126 15.55 3.87 -3.39
CA ARG A 126 14.70 4.38 -4.48
C ARG A 126 15.00 5.83 -4.83
N ARG A 127 15.37 6.64 -3.84
CA ARG A 127 15.77 8.03 -4.06
C ARG A 127 17.15 8.14 -4.70
N ASN A 128 18.14 7.41 -4.17
CA ASN A 128 19.56 7.69 -4.42
C ASN A 128 20.31 6.58 -5.17
N GLN A 129 19.71 5.40 -5.36
CA GLN A 129 20.37 4.16 -5.78
C GLN A 129 21.63 3.87 -4.94
N LYS A 130 21.51 4.13 -3.63
CA LYS A 130 22.57 3.91 -2.64
C LYS A 130 22.06 3.08 -1.47
N ILE A 131 22.93 2.23 -0.94
CA ILE A 131 22.62 1.34 0.19
C ILE A 131 22.96 2.07 1.49
N ALA A 132 21.93 2.40 2.27
CA ALA A 132 22.09 3.10 3.55
C ALA A 132 22.16 2.13 4.75
N ASN A 133 22.69 2.61 5.87
CA ASN A 133 22.59 1.98 7.18
C ASN A 133 21.51 2.68 8.03
N THR A 134 20.78 1.90 8.81
CA THR A 134 19.76 2.33 9.78
C THR A 134 20.34 2.66 11.14
N GLU A 135 21.54 2.16 11.47
CA GLU A 135 22.17 2.39 12.77
C GLU A 135 22.40 3.89 13.05
N GLY A 136 21.97 4.35 14.22
CA GLY A 136 22.13 5.75 14.65
C GLY A 136 21.22 6.75 13.93
N ARG A 137 20.36 6.31 13.01
CA ARG A 137 19.36 7.15 12.36
C ARG A 137 18.26 7.53 13.34
N LEU A 138 17.74 8.75 13.19
CA LEU A 138 16.62 9.25 13.98
C LEU A 138 15.38 9.33 13.09
N MET A 139 14.31 8.64 13.50
CA MET A 139 13.08 8.53 12.72
C MET A 139 11.88 9.06 13.52
N LEU A 140 10.86 9.53 12.82
CA LEU A 140 9.62 10.06 13.39
C LEU A 140 8.43 9.26 12.88
N ASP A 141 7.48 8.95 13.75
CA ASP A 141 6.16 8.44 13.40
C ASP A 141 5.10 9.46 13.84
N VAL A 142 4.39 10.06 12.87
CA VAL A 142 3.38 11.10 13.08
C VAL A 142 1.99 10.48 13.05
N GLY A 143 1.27 10.57 14.16
CA GLY A 143 0.00 9.84 14.36
C GLY A 143 0.24 8.40 14.78
N CYS A 144 1.12 8.18 15.77
CA CYS A 144 1.59 6.84 16.11
C CYS A 144 0.52 5.89 16.68
N GLY A 145 -0.64 6.42 17.07
CA GLY A 145 -1.76 5.64 17.56
C GLY A 145 -1.35 4.71 18.71
N SER A 146 -1.77 3.45 18.65
CA SER A 146 -1.41 2.42 19.64
C SER A 146 0.03 1.87 19.51
N GLY A 147 0.88 2.50 18.71
CA GLY A 147 2.30 2.15 18.52
C GLY A 147 2.58 0.98 17.59
N TYR A 148 1.57 0.47 16.87
CA TYR A 148 1.78 -0.66 15.94
C TYR A 148 2.67 -0.28 14.74
N GLY A 149 2.51 0.94 14.21
CA GLY A 149 3.39 1.50 13.18
C GLY A 149 4.83 1.64 13.68
N VAL A 150 5.02 2.24 14.86
CA VAL A 150 6.33 2.36 15.51
C VAL A 150 7.00 1.00 15.74
N LEU A 151 6.26 -0.02 16.17
CA LEU A 151 6.79 -1.38 16.30
C LEU A 151 7.28 -1.92 14.95
N SER A 152 6.51 -1.74 13.89
CA SER A 152 6.90 -2.12 12.52
C SER A 152 8.16 -1.40 12.06
N MET A 153 8.24 -0.07 12.28
CA MET A 153 9.42 0.73 11.96
C MET A 153 10.65 0.27 12.77
N ALA A 154 10.48 -0.05 14.05
CA ALA A 154 11.57 -0.46 14.92
C ALA A 154 12.16 -1.82 14.51
N LEU A 155 11.33 -2.73 14.02
CA LEU A 155 11.75 -4.04 13.48
C LEU A 155 12.40 -3.89 12.09
N ALA A 156 11.82 -3.06 11.23
CA ALA A 156 12.34 -2.80 9.88
C ALA A 156 13.68 -2.04 9.89
N ASN A 157 13.95 -1.24 10.93
CA ASN A 157 15.15 -0.41 11.04
C ASN A 157 15.95 -0.71 12.31
N PRO A 158 16.71 -1.82 12.35
CA PRO A 158 17.59 -2.15 13.46
C PRO A 158 18.59 -1.02 13.76
N GLY A 159 18.79 -0.72 15.04
CA GLY A 159 19.74 0.32 15.49
C GLY A 159 19.28 1.77 15.29
N ALA A 160 18.13 2.01 14.66
CA ALA A 160 17.52 3.34 14.61
C ALA A 160 16.85 3.70 15.95
N ARG A 161 16.80 5.01 16.24
CA ARG A 161 15.99 5.62 17.30
C ARG A 161 14.71 6.17 16.69
N ILE A 162 13.57 5.99 17.36
CA ILE A 162 12.27 6.40 16.83
C ILE A 162 11.59 7.33 17.84
N VAL A 163 11.02 8.42 17.34
CA VAL A 163 10.13 9.30 18.09
C VAL A 163 8.72 9.07 17.56
N GLY A 164 7.76 8.72 18.42
CA GLY A 164 6.35 8.63 18.06
C GLY A 164 5.58 9.83 18.60
N VAL A 165 4.75 10.45 17.78
CA VAL A 165 3.83 11.51 18.25
C VAL A 165 2.39 11.19 17.90
N ASP A 166 1.49 11.48 18.82
CA ASP A 166 0.05 11.39 18.59
C ASP A 166 -0.68 12.48 19.39
N LEU A 167 -1.83 12.94 18.89
CA LEU A 167 -2.61 13.96 19.59
C LEU A 167 -3.26 13.41 20.88
N SER A 168 -3.47 12.09 20.96
CA SER A 168 -4.12 11.42 22.09
C SER A 168 -3.09 10.90 23.10
N PRO A 169 -3.09 11.43 24.35
CA PRO A 169 -2.25 10.88 25.41
C PRO A 169 -2.53 9.40 25.73
N ALA A 170 -3.78 8.95 25.51
CA ALA A 170 -4.16 7.55 25.73
C ALA A 170 -3.54 6.61 24.67
N SER A 171 -3.48 7.05 23.41
CA SER A 171 -2.77 6.35 22.35
C SER A 171 -1.28 6.24 22.67
N VAL A 172 -0.66 7.36 23.07
CA VAL A 172 0.76 7.41 23.48
C VAL A 172 1.08 6.45 24.62
N ASP A 173 0.28 6.41 25.68
CA ASP A 173 0.48 5.47 26.80
C ASP A 173 0.40 4.01 26.34
N LEU A 174 -0.52 3.69 25.43
CA LEU A 174 -0.63 2.35 24.85
C LEU A 174 0.55 2.00 23.94
N ALA A 175 1.01 2.95 23.13
CA ALA A 175 2.18 2.79 22.27
C ALA A 175 3.43 2.51 23.10
N GLN A 176 3.65 3.27 24.17
CA GLN A 176 4.76 3.04 25.09
C GLN A 176 4.73 1.63 25.67
N LYS A 177 3.58 1.18 26.18
CA LYS A 177 3.40 -0.19 26.70
C LYS A 177 3.69 -1.27 25.67
N ARG A 178 3.32 -1.06 24.41
CA ARG A 178 3.61 -2.00 23.31
C ARG A 178 5.11 -2.14 23.10
N LEU A 179 5.83 -1.03 22.98
CA LEU A 179 7.25 -1.08 22.68
C LEU A 179 8.07 -1.59 23.89
N GLU A 180 7.64 -1.28 25.12
CA GLU A 180 8.18 -1.90 26.33
C GLU A 180 7.97 -3.41 26.35
N HIS A 181 6.76 -3.89 26.00
CA HIS A 181 6.44 -5.32 25.94
C HIS A 181 7.35 -6.10 24.99
N HIS A 182 7.69 -5.50 23.84
CA HIS A 182 8.58 -6.11 22.83
C HIS A 182 10.08 -5.86 23.10
N GLY A 183 10.45 -5.27 24.25
CA GLY A 183 11.84 -5.03 24.63
C GLY A 183 12.54 -3.94 23.80
N LEU A 184 11.77 -3.02 23.21
CA LEU A 184 12.25 -1.95 22.33
C LEU A 184 12.17 -0.56 22.97
N GLY A 185 11.72 -0.47 24.22
CA GLY A 185 11.53 0.79 24.96
C GLY A 185 12.75 1.72 24.94
N ASP A 186 13.96 1.16 25.04
CA ASP A 186 15.20 1.97 25.06
C ASP A 186 15.52 2.67 23.73
N ARG A 187 14.85 2.30 22.63
CA ARG A 187 15.05 2.88 21.29
C ARG A 187 13.95 3.86 20.89
N VAL A 188 12.91 4.02 21.70
CA VAL A 188 11.73 4.80 21.33
C VAL A 188 11.40 5.88 22.36
N GLU A 189 10.97 7.04 21.88
CA GLU A 189 10.45 8.13 22.70
C GLU A 189 9.05 8.51 22.19
N PHE A 190 8.14 8.89 23.08
CA PHE A 190 6.78 9.27 22.70
C PHE A 190 6.38 10.64 23.24
N HIS A 191 5.63 11.40 22.43
CA HIS A 191 5.07 12.68 22.83
C HIS A 191 3.59 12.80 22.45
N ALA A 192 2.78 13.28 23.39
CA ALA A 192 1.43 13.74 23.08
C ALA A 192 1.53 15.14 22.45
N LEU A 193 1.64 15.19 21.12
CA LEU A 193 1.96 16.39 20.35
C LEU A 193 1.20 16.39 19.03
N ALA A 194 0.66 17.56 18.65
CA ALA A 194 -0.01 17.72 17.36
C ALA A 194 1.01 17.78 16.21
N MET A 195 0.60 17.41 15.00
CA MET A 195 1.48 17.42 13.82
C MET A 195 1.96 18.83 13.48
N GLU A 196 1.13 19.84 13.71
CA GLU A 196 1.42 21.25 13.48
C GLU A 196 2.51 21.76 14.43
N GLU A 197 2.76 21.04 15.53
CA GLU A 197 3.69 21.40 16.59
C GLU A 197 5.01 20.61 16.55
N LEU A 198 5.25 19.81 15.51
CA LEU A 198 6.44 18.95 15.38
C LEU A 198 7.77 19.70 15.61
N SER A 199 7.85 20.97 15.22
CA SER A 199 9.05 21.81 15.44
C SER A 199 9.42 21.99 16.91
N GLN A 200 8.47 21.82 17.85
CA GLN A 200 8.72 21.89 19.29
C GLN A 200 9.62 20.75 19.81
N LEU A 201 9.73 19.65 19.06
CA LEU A 201 10.66 18.55 19.38
C LEU A 201 12.12 19.01 19.36
N GLY A 202 12.46 20.04 18.57
CA GLY A 202 13.84 20.50 18.42
C GLY A 202 14.78 19.45 17.83
N MET A 203 14.23 18.53 17.04
CA MET A 203 14.93 17.40 16.41
C MET A 203 14.75 17.45 14.89
N GLU A 204 15.70 16.88 14.16
CA GLU A 204 15.60 16.65 12.73
C GLU A 204 15.70 15.15 12.42
N PHE A 205 14.88 14.67 11.48
CA PHE A 205 14.68 13.25 11.23
C PHE A 205 15.23 12.81 9.86
N ASP A 206 15.86 11.63 9.83
CA ASP A 206 16.30 10.96 8.60
C ASP A 206 15.12 10.31 7.85
N TYR A 207 14.09 9.89 8.58
CA TYR A 207 12.88 9.28 8.03
C TYR A 207 11.66 9.68 8.85
N ILE A 208 10.59 10.07 8.18
CA ILE A 208 9.31 10.41 8.80
C ILE A 208 8.23 9.52 8.20
N ASN A 209 7.52 8.76 9.02
CA ASN A 209 6.32 8.02 8.64
C ASN A 209 5.08 8.79 9.12
N CYS A 210 4.10 8.97 8.25
CA CYS A 210 2.79 9.55 8.56
C CYS A 210 1.72 8.69 7.90
N ASP A 211 1.31 7.63 8.60
CA ASP A 211 0.42 6.60 8.09
C ASP A 211 -1.03 6.87 8.50
N GLU A 212 -1.95 6.82 7.55
CA GLU A 212 -3.39 6.94 7.79
C GLU A 212 -3.83 8.21 8.57
N LEU A 213 -3.08 9.31 8.44
CA LEU A 213 -3.36 10.58 9.12
C LEU A 213 -3.54 11.76 8.15
N LEU A 214 -2.69 11.87 7.13
CA LEU A 214 -2.59 13.08 6.31
C LEU A 214 -3.91 13.49 5.64
N TYR A 215 -4.73 12.53 5.24
CA TYR A 215 -6.03 12.78 4.61
C TYR A 215 -7.06 13.47 5.53
N LEU A 216 -6.87 13.41 6.87
CA LEU A 216 -7.74 14.03 7.87
C LEU A 216 -7.49 15.53 8.03
N GLN A 217 -6.32 16.01 7.61
CA GLN A 217 -5.98 17.43 7.65
C GLN A 217 -6.95 18.23 6.79
N PRO A 218 -7.32 19.47 7.17
CA PRO A 218 -8.08 20.35 6.28
C PRO A 218 -7.37 20.54 4.93
N ASP A 219 -6.06 20.78 4.98
CA ASP A 219 -5.17 20.86 3.83
C ASP A 219 -3.95 19.93 4.02
N PRO A 220 -3.80 18.86 3.20
CA PRO A 220 -2.65 17.96 3.28
C PRO A 220 -1.31 18.68 3.05
N ALA A 221 -1.28 19.78 2.30
CA ALA A 221 -0.03 20.53 2.10
C ALA A 221 0.53 21.09 3.42
N ASP A 222 -0.33 21.48 4.37
CA ASP A 222 0.10 22.00 5.67
C ASP A 222 0.73 20.90 6.53
N GLY A 223 0.17 19.68 6.52
CA GLY A 223 0.75 18.52 7.20
C GLY A 223 2.11 18.13 6.61
N LEU A 224 2.22 18.12 5.27
CA LEU A 224 3.50 17.90 4.58
C LEU A 224 4.53 18.98 4.92
N ALA A 225 4.13 20.25 4.97
CA ALA A 225 5.01 21.37 5.34
C ALA A 225 5.49 21.28 6.80
N ALA A 226 4.62 20.84 7.73
CA ALA A 226 4.99 20.61 9.12
C ALA A 226 6.04 19.50 9.28
N MET A 227 5.86 18.38 8.55
CA MET A 227 6.87 17.30 8.53
C MET A 227 8.18 17.75 7.87
N LYS A 228 8.11 18.51 6.77
CA LYS A 228 9.28 19.08 6.09
C LYS A 228 10.12 19.96 7.03
N ALA A 229 9.48 20.72 7.92
CA ALA A 229 10.16 21.63 8.84
C ALA A 229 11.10 20.93 9.84
N VAL A 230 10.91 19.63 10.07
CA VAL A 230 11.76 18.78 10.94
C VAL A 230 12.47 17.68 10.14
N LEU A 231 12.44 17.74 8.81
CA LEU A 231 13.09 16.76 7.95
C LEU A 231 14.53 17.18 7.67
N LYS A 232 15.50 16.29 7.89
CA LYS A 232 16.89 16.52 7.45
C LYS A 232 16.96 16.73 5.93
N PRO A 233 18.00 17.38 5.38
CA PRO A 233 18.13 17.62 3.94
C PRO A 233 17.95 16.36 3.06
N ASP A 234 18.59 15.24 3.43
CA ASP A 234 18.47 13.95 2.72
C ASP A 234 17.32 13.08 3.25
N GLY A 235 16.55 13.59 4.21
CA GLY A 235 15.48 12.87 4.85
C GLY A 235 14.33 12.55 3.89
N ILE A 236 13.59 11.49 4.21
CA ILE A 236 12.45 11.03 3.41
C ILE A 236 11.19 10.97 4.28
N ILE A 237 10.08 11.47 3.75
CA ILE A 237 8.75 11.34 4.31
C ILE A 237 8.01 10.24 3.56
N ARG A 238 7.39 9.30 4.28
CA ARG A 238 6.38 8.38 3.77
C ARG A 238 5.01 8.80 4.29
N SER A 239 4.06 8.98 3.39
CA SER A 239 2.67 9.25 3.77
C SER A 239 1.67 8.68 2.78
N ASN A 240 0.38 8.86 3.05
CA ASN A 240 -0.69 8.41 2.17
C ASN A 240 -1.95 9.27 2.22
N LEU A 241 -2.70 9.16 1.13
CA LEU A 241 -4.04 9.72 0.97
C LEU A 241 -4.99 8.62 0.56
N HIS A 242 -6.27 8.70 0.95
CA HIS A 242 -7.27 7.76 0.46
C HIS A 242 -7.53 7.97 -1.04
N SER A 243 -7.48 6.90 -1.84
CA SER A 243 -7.81 6.97 -3.27
C SER A 243 -9.30 7.27 -3.45
N LEU A 244 -9.60 8.32 -4.23
CA LEU A 244 -10.97 8.69 -4.59
C LEU A 244 -11.69 7.56 -5.32
N TYR A 245 -11.02 6.96 -6.31
CA TYR A 245 -11.64 5.99 -7.20
C TYR A 245 -11.83 4.63 -6.53
N GLN A 246 -10.83 4.15 -5.79
CA GLN A 246 -10.93 2.85 -5.12
C GLN A 246 -11.96 2.87 -3.99
N ARG A 247 -12.01 3.97 -3.22
CA ARG A 247 -12.91 4.10 -2.07
C ARG A 247 -14.26 4.75 -2.38
N PHE A 248 -14.57 5.00 -3.65
CA PHE A 248 -15.78 5.71 -4.06
C PHE A 248 -17.07 5.18 -3.41
N ASP A 249 -17.23 3.85 -3.37
CA ASP A 249 -18.42 3.23 -2.76
C ASP A 249 -18.45 3.38 -1.22
N TYR A 250 -17.31 3.47 -0.54
CA TYR A 250 -17.26 3.79 0.90
C TYR A 250 -17.70 5.23 1.17
N PHE A 251 -17.26 6.20 0.36
CA PHE A 251 -17.71 7.59 0.48
C PHE A 251 -19.22 7.74 0.25
N LYS A 252 -19.80 6.94 -0.66
CA LYS A 252 -21.26 6.88 -0.81
C LYS A 252 -21.96 6.32 0.42
N ALA A 253 -21.40 5.30 1.07
CA ALA A 253 -21.95 4.76 2.31
C ALA A 253 -21.89 5.77 3.46
N GLN A 254 -20.77 6.51 3.58
CA GLN A 254 -20.63 7.59 4.55
C GLN A 254 -21.60 8.74 4.25
N SER A 255 -21.79 9.10 2.97
CA SER A 255 -22.80 10.08 2.55
C SER A 255 -24.22 9.64 2.90
N LEU A 256 -24.52 8.34 2.74
CA LEU A 256 -25.78 7.75 3.18
C LEU A 256 -25.94 7.84 4.71
N ALA A 257 -24.88 7.55 5.48
CA ALA A 257 -24.90 7.63 6.93
C ALA A 257 -25.15 9.08 7.42
N HIS A 258 -24.53 10.08 6.79
CA HIS A 258 -24.84 11.50 7.03
C HIS A 258 -26.28 11.85 6.66
N LEU A 259 -26.79 11.37 5.52
CA LEU A 259 -28.15 11.65 5.08
C LEU A 259 -29.21 11.21 6.11
N ILE A 260 -28.97 10.10 6.80
CA ILE A 260 -29.87 9.55 7.81
C ILE A 260 -29.46 9.93 9.25
N GLY A 261 -28.56 10.89 9.42
CA GLY A 261 -28.21 11.49 10.72
C GLY A 261 -27.29 10.66 11.62
N LEU A 262 -26.64 9.60 11.12
CA LEU A 262 -25.75 8.76 11.95
C LEU A 262 -24.38 9.39 12.23
N MET A 263 -24.06 10.51 11.58
CA MET A 263 -22.75 11.15 11.66
C MET A 263 -22.82 12.65 12.01
N ASP A 264 -23.99 13.11 12.49
CA ASP A 264 -24.16 14.49 12.99
C ASP A 264 -23.26 14.75 14.22
N ASP A 265 -23.14 13.73 15.09
CA ASP A 265 -22.19 13.65 16.19
C ASP A 265 -21.20 12.50 15.96
N ASN A 266 -20.33 12.21 16.94
CA ASN A 266 -19.43 11.05 16.86
C ASN A 266 -20.21 9.73 17.02
N PRO A 267 -20.24 8.88 15.98
CA PRO A 267 -21.00 7.64 16.01
C PRO A 267 -20.50 6.68 17.10
N GLY A 268 -21.42 5.99 17.74
CA GLY A 268 -21.18 4.93 18.72
C GLY A 268 -21.81 3.60 18.30
N GLU A 269 -22.05 2.74 19.29
CA GLU A 269 -22.64 1.42 19.09
C GLU A 269 -24.03 1.46 18.46
N LEU A 270 -24.85 2.46 18.84
CA LEU A 270 -26.19 2.63 18.30
C LEU A 270 -26.15 2.92 16.80
N GLU A 271 -25.34 3.89 16.37
CA GLU A 271 -25.22 4.29 14.98
C GLU A 271 -24.63 3.17 14.12
N MET A 272 -23.64 2.45 14.63
CA MET A 272 -23.10 1.24 14.00
C MET A 272 -24.17 0.16 13.82
N GLY A 273 -25.00 -0.07 14.84
CA GLY A 273 -26.10 -1.04 14.81
C GLY A 273 -27.14 -0.69 13.75
N ILE A 274 -27.58 0.57 13.70
CA ILE A 274 -28.55 1.05 12.71
C ILE A 274 -28.01 0.88 11.28
N LEU A 275 -26.75 1.28 11.03
CA LEU A 275 -26.16 1.15 9.70
C LEU A 275 -26.01 -0.32 9.29
N THR A 276 -25.62 -1.18 10.23
CA THR A 276 -25.46 -2.62 9.98
C THR A 276 -26.80 -3.26 9.65
N GLU A 277 -27.85 -2.99 10.43
CA GLU A 277 -29.22 -3.48 10.16
C GLU A 277 -29.71 -3.00 8.78
N LEU A 278 -29.48 -1.73 8.44
CA LEU A 278 -29.81 -1.20 7.13
C LEU A 278 -29.10 -2.00 6.03
N MET A 279 -27.78 -2.14 6.10
CA MET A 279 -26.99 -2.83 5.08
C MET A 279 -27.36 -4.31 4.96
N GLU A 280 -27.67 -4.99 6.07
CA GLU A 280 -28.14 -6.38 6.07
C GLU A 280 -29.51 -6.53 5.41
N SER A 281 -30.42 -5.57 5.63
CA SER A 281 -31.77 -5.57 5.07
C SER A 281 -31.84 -5.32 3.56
N LEU A 282 -30.80 -4.71 2.98
CA LEU A 282 -30.72 -4.46 1.55
C LEU A 282 -30.59 -5.77 0.76
N LYS A 283 -31.18 -5.84 -0.44
CA LYS A 283 -30.97 -6.95 -1.37
C LYS A 283 -29.48 -7.06 -1.72
N ASP A 284 -28.95 -8.28 -1.83
CA ASP A 284 -27.53 -8.53 -2.16
C ASP A 284 -27.14 -7.98 -3.54
N THR A 285 -28.10 -7.82 -4.45
CA THR A 285 -27.91 -7.20 -5.77
C THR A 285 -27.85 -5.67 -5.73
N THR A 286 -28.05 -5.04 -4.57
CA THR A 286 -27.93 -3.59 -4.41
C THR A 286 -26.46 -3.21 -4.57
N LEU A 287 -26.15 -2.32 -5.53
CA LEU A 287 -24.77 -2.01 -5.92
C LEU A 287 -23.85 -1.63 -4.75
N LEU A 288 -24.35 -0.86 -3.78
CA LEU A 288 -23.56 -0.48 -2.61
C LEU A 288 -23.19 -1.71 -1.77
N LYS A 289 -24.19 -2.50 -1.35
CA LYS A 289 -23.99 -3.73 -0.58
C LYS A 289 -23.05 -4.70 -1.32
N MET A 290 -23.34 -4.95 -2.60
CA MET A 290 -22.55 -5.86 -3.46
C MET A 290 -21.06 -5.50 -3.52
N ARG A 291 -20.70 -4.21 -3.43
CA ARG A 291 -19.31 -3.75 -3.63
C ARG A 291 -18.51 -3.62 -2.35
N ILE A 292 -19.12 -3.23 -1.23
CA ILE A 292 -18.39 -2.89 0.00
C ILE A 292 -18.80 -3.70 1.23
N TRP A 293 -19.89 -4.46 1.16
CA TRP A 293 -20.42 -5.19 2.30
C TRP A 293 -20.01 -6.66 2.28
N ASP A 294 -19.43 -7.11 3.38
CA ASP A 294 -19.07 -8.50 3.66
C ASP A 294 -19.51 -8.79 5.10
N SER A 295 -20.56 -9.59 5.28
CA SER A 295 -21.20 -9.78 6.58
C SER A 295 -20.28 -10.40 7.63
N GLU A 296 -19.30 -11.21 7.23
CA GLU A 296 -18.33 -11.78 8.17
C GLU A 296 -17.36 -10.69 8.62
N LYS A 297 -16.81 -9.92 7.68
CA LYS A 297 -15.86 -8.85 8.00
C LYS A 297 -16.47 -7.69 8.76
N MET A 298 -17.76 -7.40 8.55
CA MET A 298 -18.47 -6.30 9.20
C MET A 298 -18.96 -6.63 10.62
N GLN A 299 -18.72 -7.84 11.13
CA GLN A 299 -18.82 -8.13 12.58
C GLN A 299 -17.77 -7.36 13.39
N ASN A 300 -16.68 -6.93 12.74
CA ASN A 300 -15.68 -6.10 13.37
C ASN A 300 -16.14 -4.64 13.42
N GLU A 301 -16.53 -4.18 14.61
CA GLU A 301 -16.95 -2.80 14.86
C GLU A 301 -15.89 -1.76 14.44
N GLN A 302 -14.59 -2.06 14.58
CA GLN A 302 -13.52 -1.17 14.11
C GLN A 302 -13.60 -0.98 12.60
N ARG A 303 -13.98 -2.03 11.86
CA ARG A 303 -14.11 -1.98 10.41
C ARG A 303 -15.32 -1.17 9.97
N VAL A 304 -16.46 -1.35 10.65
CA VAL A 304 -17.67 -0.54 10.41
C VAL A 304 -17.37 0.92 10.70
N MET A 305 -16.79 1.21 11.86
CA MET A 305 -16.42 2.56 12.27
C MET A 305 -15.48 3.23 11.28
N MET A 306 -14.33 2.61 10.98
CA MET A 306 -13.25 3.23 10.20
C MET A 306 -13.47 3.24 8.68
N ASN A 307 -14.52 2.57 8.17
CA ASN A 307 -14.81 2.59 6.73
C ASN A 307 -16.18 3.20 6.40
N LEU A 308 -17.18 3.06 7.26
CA LEU A 308 -18.55 3.47 6.95
C LEU A 308 -19.03 4.66 7.80
N LEU A 309 -18.43 4.87 8.97
CA LEU A 309 -18.80 5.91 9.93
C LEU A 309 -17.59 6.76 10.35
N PHE A 310 -16.59 6.86 9.47
CA PHE A 310 -15.34 7.55 9.77
C PHE A 310 -15.51 9.05 9.53
N GLN A 311 -15.29 9.84 10.59
CA GLN A 311 -15.48 11.28 10.51
C GLN A 311 -14.42 11.93 9.62
N ARG A 312 -14.85 12.81 8.71
CA ARG A 312 -13.99 13.59 7.79
C ARG A 312 -13.14 12.75 6.82
N ASP A 313 -13.51 11.50 6.57
CA ASP A 313 -12.89 10.70 5.51
C ASP A 313 -13.16 11.33 4.13
N ARG A 314 -12.15 11.36 3.25
CA ARG A 314 -12.26 11.95 1.91
C ARG A 314 -11.25 11.34 0.93
N GLY A 315 -11.64 11.31 -0.33
CA GLY A 315 -10.84 10.74 -1.42
C GLY A 315 -10.05 11.79 -2.18
N PHE A 316 -8.89 11.38 -2.67
CA PHE A 316 -7.96 12.20 -3.45
C PHE A 316 -7.56 11.52 -4.75
N THR A 317 -7.19 12.32 -5.73
CA THR A 317 -6.64 11.86 -7.01
C THR A 317 -5.13 12.07 -7.07
N ILE A 318 -4.47 11.38 -8.01
CA ILE A 318 -3.04 11.58 -8.29
C ILE A 318 -2.69 13.07 -8.54
N PRO A 319 -3.41 13.83 -9.39
CA PRO A 319 -3.11 15.25 -9.57
C PRO A 319 -3.17 16.07 -8.27
N GLN A 320 -4.11 15.78 -7.37
CA GLN A 320 -4.18 16.45 -6.07
C GLN A 320 -3.01 16.08 -5.16
N LEU A 321 -2.59 14.80 -5.16
CA LEU A 321 -1.40 14.36 -4.43
C LEU A 321 -0.16 15.19 -4.86
N PHE A 322 0.07 15.34 -6.16
CA PHE A 322 1.19 16.13 -6.68
C PHE A 322 1.05 17.63 -6.33
N ASP A 323 -0.16 18.21 -6.42
CA ASP A 323 -0.40 19.59 -5.98
C ASP A 323 -0.01 19.82 -4.51
N TYR A 324 -0.35 18.91 -3.60
CA TYR A 324 0.03 19.06 -2.18
C TYR A 324 1.54 18.92 -1.95
N ILE A 325 2.21 18.02 -2.68
CA ILE A 325 3.67 17.89 -2.63
C ILE A 325 4.32 19.19 -3.10
N ASP A 326 3.90 19.73 -4.25
CA ASP A 326 4.45 20.96 -4.81
C ASP A 326 4.21 22.17 -3.89
N ARG A 327 2.99 22.31 -3.34
CA ARG A 327 2.63 23.40 -2.43
C ARG A 327 3.35 23.35 -1.09
N SER A 328 3.77 22.18 -0.63
CA SER A 328 4.65 22.03 0.54
C SER A 328 6.14 22.24 0.20
N GLY A 329 6.46 22.40 -1.08
CA GLY A 329 7.81 22.54 -1.59
C GLY A 329 8.66 21.28 -1.40
N LEU A 330 8.03 20.11 -1.40
CA LEU A 330 8.69 18.81 -1.42
C LEU A 330 8.80 18.33 -2.87
N GLU A 331 9.65 17.33 -3.12
CA GLU A 331 9.67 16.57 -4.36
C GLU A 331 9.02 15.20 -4.15
N PHE A 332 8.31 14.70 -5.16
CA PHE A 332 7.86 13.31 -5.21
C PHE A 332 9.05 12.39 -5.49
N ILE A 333 9.25 11.36 -4.67
CA ILE A 333 10.30 10.36 -4.88
C ILE A 333 9.75 9.18 -5.66
N SER A 334 8.71 8.53 -5.13
CA SER A 334 8.12 7.33 -5.73
C SER A 334 6.85 6.94 -5.00
N MET A 335 5.95 6.19 -5.64
CA MET A 335 4.96 5.39 -4.91
C MET A 335 5.70 4.33 -4.07
N THR A 336 5.17 3.97 -2.90
CA THR A 336 5.86 3.01 -2.00
C THR A 336 5.87 1.58 -2.56
N ASP A 337 4.82 1.21 -3.31
CA ASP A 337 4.70 -0.05 -4.07
C ASP A 337 4.86 0.23 -5.58
N TRP A 338 5.91 0.96 -6.00
CA TRP A 338 6.05 1.48 -7.37
C TRP A 338 5.82 0.45 -8.47
N GLN A 339 6.20 -0.81 -8.24
CA GLN A 339 6.02 -1.90 -9.20
C GLN A 339 4.55 -2.16 -9.52
N SER A 340 3.65 -1.82 -8.60
CA SER A 340 2.21 -1.94 -8.84
C SER A 340 1.62 -0.80 -9.65
N TRP A 341 2.43 0.20 -10.01
CA TRP A 341 2.02 1.42 -10.73
C TRP A 341 2.58 1.47 -12.16
N GLU A 342 3.17 0.38 -12.65
CA GLU A 342 3.73 0.29 -13.99
C GLU A 342 2.62 0.30 -15.05
N VAL A 343 2.65 1.29 -15.95
CA VAL A 343 1.59 1.49 -16.94
C VAL A 343 1.51 0.33 -17.94
N THR A 344 2.64 -0.31 -18.22
CA THR A 344 2.75 -1.49 -19.07
C THR A 344 1.90 -2.66 -18.57
N ASP A 345 1.68 -2.78 -17.26
CA ASP A 345 0.83 -3.83 -16.65
C ASP A 345 -0.66 -3.70 -16.99
N LEU A 346 -1.08 -2.57 -17.53
CA LEU A 346 -2.46 -2.38 -17.97
C LEU A 346 -2.76 -3.09 -19.29
N PHE A 347 -1.72 -3.51 -20.03
CA PHE A 347 -1.85 -4.04 -21.38
C PHE A 347 -1.63 -5.54 -21.42
N LYS A 348 -2.37 -6.22 -22.30
CA LYS A 348 -2.26 -7.69 -22.49
C LYS A 348 -0.87 -8.11 -22.97
N ASP A 349 -0.20 -7.23 -23.70
CA ASP A 349 1.13 -7.43 -24.25
C ASP A 349 1.92 -6.14 -23.98
N PRO A 350 2.75 -6.11 -22.92
CA PRO A 350 3.57 -4.95 -22.54
C PRO A 350 4.49 -4.45 -23.65
N GLU A 351 4.99 -5.36 -24.50
CA GLU A 351 5.93 -5.04 -25.58
C GLU A 351 5.22 -4.49 -26.82
N ASN A 352 3.91 -4.75 -26.97
CA ASN A 352 3.11 -4.37 -28.14
C ASN A 352 1.95 -3.42 -27.80
N MET A 353 2.23 -2.38 -27.01
CA MET A 353 1.28 -1.28 -26.76
C MET A 353 0.97 -0.47 -28.03
N PRO A 354 -0.21 0.19 -28.12
CA PRO A 354 -0.48 1.12 -29.20
C PRO A 354 0.58 2.24 -29.24
N ILE A 355 1.29 2.38 -30.37
CA ILE A 355 2.46 3.28 -30.49
C ILE A 355 2.16 4.70 -30.04
N SER A 356 0.97 5.24 -30.36
CA SER A 356 0.58 6.59 -29.94
C SER A 356 0.43 6.74 -28.43
N ILE A 357 0.05 5.67 -27.73
CA ILE A 357 -0.06 5.64 -26.26
C ILE A 357 1.32 5.47 -25.64
N ALA A 358 2.12 4.52 -26.15
CA ALA A 358 3.49 4.31 -25.66
C ALA A 358 4.33 5.59 -25.77
N PHE A 359 4.30 6.26 -26.93
CA PHE A 359 5.00 7.53 -27.15
C PHE A 359 4.42 8.67 -26.29
N GLY A 360 3.10 8.72 -26.13
CA GLY A 360 2.47 9.74 -25.29
C GLY A 360 2.86 9.60 -23.81
N LEU A 361 2.93 8.37 -23.31
CA LEU A 361 3.32 8.08 -21.93
C LEU A 361 4.80 8.29 -21.68
N SER A 362 5.69 7.94 -22.63
CA SER A 362 7.13 8.10 -22.45
C SER A 362 7.56 9.58 -22.30
N GLU A 363 6.80 10.49 -22.93
CA GLU A 363 7.04 11.94 -22.83
C GLU A 363 6.23 12.61 -21.71
N ALA A 364 5.27 11.89 -21.10
CA ALA A 364 4.40 12.44 -20.08
C ALA A 364 5.12 12.54 -18.72
N PRO A 365 4.85 13.59 -17.92
CA PRO A 365 5.29 13.65 -16.53
C PRO A 365 4.83 12.41 -15.74
N ILE A 366 5.59 12.03 -14.72
CA ILE A 366 5.25 10.89 -13.88
C ILE A 366 3.85 11.02 -13.23
N SER A 367 3.43 12.25 -12.89
CA SER A 367 2.08 12.53 -12.39
C SER A 367 0.99 12.08 -13.35
N ASP A 368 1.19 12.32 -14.65
CA ASP A 368 0.21 12.00 -15.69
C ASP A 368 0.20 10.50 -15.99
N GLN A 369 1.37 9.85 -15.96
CA GLN A 369 1.47 8.39 -16.08
C GLN A 369 0.76 7.67 -14.93
N LEU A 370 1.02 8.10 -13.68
CA LEU A 370 0.36 7.56 -12.49
C LEU A 370 -1.14 7.85 -12.49
N HIS A 371 -1.56 9.03 -12.95
CA HIS A 371 -2.98 9.36 -13.07
C HIS A 371 -3.68 8.52 -14.14
N PHE A 372 -3.03 8.34 -15.30
CA PHE A 372 -3.50 7.43 -16.36
C PHE A 372 -3.69 6.02 -15.81
N PHE A 373 -2.72 5.53 -15.02
CA PHE A 373 -2.81 4.25 -14.35
C PHE A 373 -4.04 4.16 -13.43
N ASP A 374 -4.17 5.10 -12.50
CA ASP A 374 -5.25 5.12 -11.49
C ASP A 374 -6.65 5.17 -12.13
N LEU A 375 -6.81 5.92 -13.23
CA LEU A 375 -8.07 6.01 -13.97
C LEU A 375 -8.52 4.67 -14.58
N ILE A 376 -7.57 3.81 -14.96
CA ILE A 376 -7.86 2.50 -15.58
C ILE A 376 -7.93 1.41 -14.51
N ARG A 377 -7.03 1.45 -13.52
CA ARG A 377 -6.87 0.44 -12.48
C ARG A 377 -6.68 1.08 -11.10
N SER A 378 -7.77 1.55 -10.52
CA SER A 378 -7.83 2.03 -9.14
C SER A 378 -8.03 0.89 -8.14
N ASN A 379 -7.01 0.05 -7.92
CA ASN A 379 -7.08 -1.08 -6.97
C ASN A 379 -6.36 -0.81 -5.64
N HIS A 380 -5.79 0.38 -5.46
CA HIS A 380 -5.11 0.81 -4.24
C HIS A 380 -6.03 1.62 -3.34
N ARG A 381 -6.26 1.16 -2.10
CA ARG A 381 -7.05 1.90 -1.09
C ARG A 381 -6.41 3.25 -0.75
N LEU A 382 -5.09 3.22 -0.64
CA LEU A 382 -4.24 4.35 -0.29
C LEU A 382 -3.34 4.67 -1.48
N LEU A 383 -3.16 5.96 -1.73
CA LEU A 383 -2.11 6.51 -2.56
C LEU A 383 -0.89 6.69 -1.64
N ASP A 384 -0.10 5.64 -1.47
CA ASP A 384 1.10 5.63 -0.63
C ASP A 384 2.32 6.14 -1.41
N PHE A 385 3.00 7.14 -0.87
CA PHE A 385 4.13 7.79 -1.54
C PHE A 385 5.27 8.13 -0.59
N TRP A 386 6.46 8.23 -1.18
CA TRP A 386 7.62 8.88 -0.60
C TRP A 386 7.82 10.26 -1.21
N CYS A 387 8.20 11.22 -0.38
CA CYS A 387 8.59 12.57 -0.78
C CYS A 387 9.77 13.07 0.08
N GLY A 388 10.47 14.11 -0.37
CA GLY A 388 11.63 14.66 0.33
C GLY A 388 11.93 16.10 -0.07
N HIS A 389 13.01 16.68 0.43
CA HIS A 389 13.44 18.02 -0.03
C HIS A 389 13.86 17.99 -1.50
N PRO A 390 13.50 18.98 -2.32
CA PRO A 390 13.96 19.04 -3.70
C PRO A 390 15.50 19.06 -3.80
N ASP A 391 16.02 18.51 -4.88
CA ASP A 391 17.45 18.54 -5.25
C ASP A 391 18.42 17.84 -4.27
N ALA A 392 17.91 17.10 -3.27
CA ALA A 392 18.79 16.35 -2.36
C ALA A 392 19.24 15.00 -2.95
N ALA A 393 18.51 14.47 -3.93
CA ALA A 393 18.86 13.23 -4.61
C ALA A 393 20.07 13.41 -5.54
N GLN A 394 20.99 12.45 -5.53
CA GLN A 394 22.04 12.39 -6.57
C GLN A 394 21.46 11.76 -7.84
N PRO A 395 21.70 12.32 -9.04
CA PRO A 395 21.33 11.67 -10.29
C PRO A 395 21.99 10.30 -10.40
N TRP A 396 21.23 9.29 -10.81
CA TRP A 396 21.72 7.92 -10.98
C TRP A 396 21.16 7.28 -12.25
N THR A 397 21.88 6.28 -12.75
CA THR A 397 21.58 5.58 -14.01
C THR A 397 20.88 4.26 -13.71
N ALA A 398 19.79 3.97 -14.41
CA ALA A 398 19.07 2.71 -14.23
C ALA A 398 19.96 1.51 -14.55
N LEU A 399 19.76 0.38 -13.84
CA LEU A 399 20.58 -0.83 -14.01
C LEU A 399 20.55 -1.37 -15.45
N SER A 400 19.47 -1.15 -16.18
CA SER A 400 19.32 -1.53 -17.60
C SER A 400 20.30 -0.78 -18.51
N ASP A 401 20.76 0.39 -18.09
CA ASP A 401 21.55 1.33 -18.89
C ASP A 401 23.03 1.33 -18.44
N TRP A 402 23.41 0.43 -17.53
CA TRP A 402 24.79 0.30 -17.06
C TRP A 402 25.69 -0.36 -18.10
N GLU A 403 26.86 0.23 -18.32
CA GLU A 403 27.92 -0.33 -19.15
C GLU A 403 28.68 -1.42 -18.38
N PRO A 404 29.41 -2.34 -19.06
CA PRO A 404 30.17 -3.40 -18.41
C PRO A 404 31.13 -2.92 -17.31
N GLU A 405 31.74 -1.72 -17.46
CA GLU A 405 32.66 -1.14 -16.48
C GLU A 405 31.96 -0.70 -15.19
N ASP A 406 30.72 -0.20 -15.30
CA ASP A 406 29.91 0.21 -14.15
C ASP A 406 29.68 -0.97 -13.20
N TRP A 407 29.44 -2.16 -13.76
CA TRP A 407 29.31 -3.39 -12.98
C TRP A 407 30.57 -3.71 -12.19
N HIS A 408 31.77 -3.55 -12.74
CA HIS A 408 33.02 -3.78 -12.01
C HIS A 408 33.25 -2.79 -10.87
N GLN A 409 32.62 -1.62 -10.95
CA GLN A 409 32.62 -0.59 -9.91
C GLN A 409 31.37 -0.67 -9.03
N SER A 410 30.65 -1.80 -9.03
CA SER A 410 29.42 -1.96 -8.27
C SER A 410 29.55 -2.93 -7.10
N ARG A 411 28.62 -2.79 -6.17
CA ARG A 411 28.38 -3.73 -5.07
C ARG A 411 26.90 -3.99 -4.91
N ALA A 412 26.58 -5.17 -4.42
CA ALA A 412 25.21 -5.62 -4.22
C ALA A 412 24.99 -6.14 -2.80
N ALA A 413 23.76 -6.02 -2.32
CA ALA A 413 23.27 -6.61 -1.09
C ALA A 413 21.87 -7.21 -1.31
N LEU A 414 21.49 -8.16 -0.47
CA LEU A 414 20.08 -8.61 -0.40
C LEU A 414 19.20 -7.43 0.00
N HIS A 415 17.96 -7.40 -0.50
CA HIS A 415 16.95 -6.54 0.09
C HIS A 415 16.85 -6.87 1.59
N PRO A 416 16.79 -5.87 2.48
CA PRO A 416 16.89 -6.15 3.91
C PRO A 416 15.85 -7.11 4.50
N GLN A 417 14.71 -7.25 3.83
CA GLN A 417 13.65 -8.21 4.22
C GLN A 417 13.95 -9.65 3.86
N LEU A 418 14.88 -9.86 2.93
CA LEU A 418 15.42 -11.18 2.64
C LEU A 418 16.57 -11.53 3.59
N ASP A 419 17.08 -10.58 4.38
CA ASP A 419 18.16 -10.84 5.33
C ASP A 419 17.62 -11.48 6.62
N THR A 420 17.02 -12.66 6.46
CA THR A 420 16.41 -13.45 7.54
C THR A 420 17.05 -14.84 7.64
N PRO A 421 17.12 -15.42 8.86
CA PRO A 421 17.59 -16.80 9.05
C PRO A 421 16.81 -17.82 8.21
N GLU A 422 15.51 -17.61 8.05
CA GLU A 422 14.60 -18.45 7.26
C GLU A 422 14.99 -18.43 5.78
N PHE A 423 15.11 -17.25 5.18
CA PHE A 423 15.56 -17.12 3.78
C PHE A 423 16.95 -17.72 3.57
N ALA A 424 17.87 -17.46 4.49
CA ALA A 424 19.22 -18.02 4.44
C ALA A 424 19.22 -19.56 4.45
N ALA A 425 18.33 -20.17 5.23
CA ALA A 425 18.19 -21.63 5.29
C ALA A 425 17.59 -22.19 3.98
N ASP A 426 16.56 -21.54 3.45
CA ASP A 426 15.88 -21.98 2.23
C ASP A 426 16.76 -21.81 0.98
N LEU A 427 17.52 -20.71 0.88
CA LEU A 427 18.51 -20.50 -0.18
C LEU A 427 19.58 -21.60 -0.18
N LYS A 428 20.10 -21.98 1.00
CA LYS A 428 21.06 -23.09 1.14
C LYS A 428 20.44 -24.43 0.75
N ASN A 429 19.19 -24.68 1.15
CA ASN A 429 18.47 -25.91 0.82
C ASN A 429 18.28 -26.07 -0.69
N VAL A 430 17.95 -24.98 -1.38
CA VAL A 430 17.75 -24.94 -2.84
C VAL A 430 19.02 -25.30 -3.60
N VAL A 431 20.17 -24.76 -3.17
CA VAL A 431 21.47 -25.11 -3.73
C VAL A 431 21.80 -26.59 -3.49
N LEU A 432 21.57 -27.11 -2.28
CA LEU A 432 21.91 -28.49 -1.93
C LEU A 432 21.01 -29.54 -2.60
N LYS A 433 19.72 -29.25 -2.75
CA LYS A 433 18.72 -30.19 -3.25
C LYS A 433 18.43 -30.05 -4.74
N GLY A 434 18.90 -28.97 -5.38
CA GLY A 434 18.62 -28.67 -6.78
C GLY A 434 17.13 -28.38 -7.03
N THR A 435 16.46 -27.76 -6.05
CA THR A 435 15.06 -27.34 -6.17
C THR A 435 14.97 -25.88 -6.60
N ASP A 436 13.75 -25.35 -6.64
CA ASP A 436 13.44 -23.96 -6.94
C ASP A 436 13.07 -23.23 -5.65
N LEU A 437 13.57 -22.00 -5.47
CA LEU A 437 13.18 -21.12 -4.37
C LEU A 437 12.15 -20.11 -4.85
N LYS A 438 11.02 -20.00 -4.15
CA LYS A 438 10.03 -18.97 -4.44
C LYS A 438 10.32 -17.71 -3.63
N LEU A 439 10.78 -16.65 -4.27
CA LEU A 439 11.13 -15.41 -3.57
C LEU A 439 9.92 -14.70 -2.98
N ASP A 440 8.74 -14.83 -3.60
CA ASP A 440 7.47 -14.25 -3.15
C ASP A 440 7.00 -14.76 -1.78
N GLN A 441 7.53 -15.89 -1.32
CA GLN A 441 7.27 -16.46 0.01
C GLN A 441 8.03 -15.73 1.13
N HIS A 442 9.16 -15.09 0.80
CA HIS A 442 10.00 -14.36 1.75
C HIS A 442 9.87 -12.85 1.60
N LEU A 443 9.58 -12.39 0.39
CA LEU A 443 9.35 -10.99 0.09
C LEU A 443 8.28 -10.90 -1.00
N SER A 444 7.04 -10.65 -0.58
CA SER A 444 5.90 -10.56 -1.48
C SER A 444 5.91 -9.23 -2.22
N LEU A 445 6.62 -9.21 -3.35
CA LEU A 445 6.54 -8.15 -4.35
C LEU A 445 5.57 -8.60 -5.44
N LYS A 446 4.76 -7.69 -5.99
CA LYS A 446 3.75 -8.06 -6.99
C LYS A 446 4.36 -8.65 -8.27
N TRP A 447 5.61 -8.32 -8.57
CA TRP A 447 6.37 -8.82 -9.73
C TRP A 447 7.20 -10.05 -9.37
N GLY A 448 6.57 -10.98 -8.65
CA GLY A 448 7.20 -12.19 -8.14
C GLY A 448 7.97 -12.92 -9.23
N TRP A 449 9.28 -13.00 -9.06
CA TRP A 449 10.06 -14.07 -9.67
C TRP A 449 9.45 -15.39 -9.23
N GLU A 450 8.84 -16.15 -10.16
CA GLU A 450 8.12 -17.37 -9.80
C GLU A 450 9.04 -18.39 -9.12
N SER A 451 10.31 -18.45 -9.55
CA SER A 451 11.35 -19.18 -8.85
C SER A 451 12.77 -18.71 -9.19
N VAL A 452 13.65 -18.84 -8.20
CA VAL A 452 15.10 -18.82 -8.35
C VAL A 452 15.58 -20.26 -8.44
N SER A 453 16.18 -20.62 -9.58
CA SER A 453 16.80 -21.94 -9.75
C SER A 453 18.05 -22.08 -8.87
N SER A 454 18.50 -23.31 -8.65
CA SER A 454 19.75 -23.58 -7.92
C SER A 454 20.97 -22.85 -8.48
N ALA A 455 21.03 -22.62 -9.81
CA ALA A 455 22.12 -21.89 -10.45
C ALA A 455 22.13 -20.39 -10.09
N ILE A 456 20.95 -19.78 -9.97
CA ILE A 456 20.79 -18.38 -9.57
C ILE A 456 21.01 -18.26 -8.04
N ALA A 457 20.48 -19.22 -7.26
CA ALA A 457 20.68 -19.27 -5.82
C ALA A 457 22.16 -19.32 -5.40
N LEU A 458 23.00 -20.03 -6.17
CA LEU A 458 24.45 -20.05 -5.96
C LEU A 458 25.09 -18.66 -6.02
N GLY A 459 24.63 -17.80 -6.93
CA GLY A 459 25.12 -16.42 -7.06
C GLY A 459 24.70 -15.52 -5.91
N LEU A 460 23.62 -15.87 -5.19
CA LEU A 460 23.11 -15.11 -4.05
C LEU A 460 23.75 -15.51 -2.72
N LEU A 461 24.32 -16.72 -2.60
CA LEU A 461 24.90 -17.22 -1.35
C LEU A 461 25.91 -16.25 -0.69
N PRO A 462 26.85 -15.63 -1.42
CA PRO A 462 27.80 -14.71 -0.79
C PRO A 462 27.13 -13.49 -0.15
N LEU A 463 25.95 -13.09 -0.64
CA LEU A 463 25.21 -11.93 -0.13
C LEU A 463 24.57 -12.20 1.25
N LEU A 464 24.45 -13.47 1.67
CA LEU A 464 24.04 -13.83 3.04
C LEU A 464 25.08 -13.41 4.10
N GLU A 465 26.31 -13.10 3.69
CA GLU A 465 27.37 -12.62 4.58
C GLU A 465 27.46 -11.08 4.59
N GLY A 466 26.50 -10.41 3.95
CA GLY A 466 26.47 -8.97 3.75
C GLY A 466 26.84 -8.57 2.32
N MET A 467 27.03 -7.27 2.14
CA MET A 467 27.27 -6.64 0.85
C MET A 467 28.59 -7.12 0.22
N LYS A 468 28.57 -7.40 -1.09
CA LYS A 468 29.73 -7.86 -1.86
C LYS A 468 29.91 -7.03 -3.12
N THR A 469 31.16 -6.84 -3.54
CA THR A 469 31.47 -6.26 -4.84
C THR A 469 31.13 -7.23 -5.97
N PHE A 470 30.89 -6.70 -7.17
CA PHE A 470 30.65 -7.52 -8.35
C PHE A 470 31.78 -8.52 -8.60
N THR A 471 33.03 -8.10 -8.40
CA THR A 471 34.21 -8.96 -8.57
C THR A 471 34.22 -10.12 -7.56
N GLU A 472 33.92 -9.86 -6.28
CA GLU A 472 33.83 -10.93 -5.27
C GLU A 472 32.70 -11.93 -5.59
N LEU A 473 31.56 -11.45 -6.09
CA LEU A 473 30.45 -12.29 -6.51
C LEU A 473 30.83 -13.16 -7.72
N ALA A 474 31.47 -12.57 -8.73
CA ALA A 474 31.92 -13.29 -9.91
C ALA A 474 33.01 -14.34 -9.56
N ASP A 475 33.93 -14.01 -8.65
CA ASP A 475 34.94 -14.95 -8.16
C ASP A 475 34.30 -16.13 -7.42
N SER A 476 33.34 -15.85 -6.54
CA SER A 476 32.59 -16.87 -5.82
C SER A 476 31.83 -17.80 -6.77
N LEU A 477 31.15 -17.22 -7.77
CA LEU A 477 30.38 -17.98 -8.76
C LEU A 477 31.28 -18.83 -9.66
N GLN A 478 32.44 -18.32 -10.08
CA GLN A 478 33.43 -19.08 -10.86
C GLN A 478 34.00 -20.27 -10.06
N GLN A 479 34.23 -20.09 -8.76
CA GLN A 479 34.71 -21.17 -7.88
C GLN A 479 33.63 -22.25 -7.67
N LEU A 480 32.37 -21.83 -7.51
CA LEU A 480 31.25 -22.75 -7.30
C LEU A 480 30.79 -23.43 -8.59
N ARG A 481 31.03 -22.81 -9.75
CA ARG A 481 30.67 -23.33 -11.08
C ARG A 481 31.86 -23.22 -12.06
N PRO A 482 32.91 -24.06 -11.90
CA PRO A 482 34.12 -23.96 -12.73
C PRO A 482 33.96 -24.50 -14.16
N VAL A 483 32.95 -25.35 -14.41
CA VAL A 483 32.70 -26.00 -15.69
C VAL A 483 31.22 -25.94 -16.07
N ASP A 484 30.93 -25.91 -17.37
CA ASP A 484 29.56 -26.00 -17.86
C ASP A 484 29.01 -27.43 -17.65
N PRO A 485 27.83 -27.61 -17.05
CA PRO A 485 27.31 -28.94 -16.73
C PRO A 485 26.91 -29.76 -17.97
N VAL A 486 26.78 -29.13 -19.14
CA VAL A 486 26.41 -29.78 -20.41
C VAL A 486 27.66 -30.11 -21.22
N THR A 487 28.56 -29.16 -21.42
CA THR A 487 29.76 -29.36 -22.26
C THR A 487 30.95 -29.93 -21.49
N LEU A 488 30.97 -29.79 -20.16
CA LEU A 488 32.08 -30.13 -19.26
C LEU A 488 33.36 -29.30 -19.52
N GLU A 489 33.26 -28.24 -20.32
CA GLU A 489 34.36 -27.32 -20.58
C GLU A 489 34.44 -26.24 -19.48
N PRO A 490 35.63 -25.69 -19.19
CA PRO A 490 35.78 -24.57 -18.27
C PRO A 490 34.95 -23.36 -18.72
N ILE A 491 34.16 -22.79 -17.80
CA ILE A 491 33.37 -21.59 -18.10
C ILE A 491 34.32 -20.40 -18.14
N ALA A 492 34.30 -19.65 -19.24
CA ALA A 492 35.08 -18.43 -19.37
C ALA A 492 34.60 -17.36 -18.38
N ARG A 493 35.54 -16.56 -17.84
CA ARG A 493 35.21 -15.48 -16.89
C ARG A 493 34.13 -14.53 -17.42
N SER A 494 34.21 -14.18 -18.70
CA SER A 494 33.23 -13.31 -19.37
C SER A 494 31.80 -13.88 -19.36
N GLU A 495 31.65 -15.20 -19.38
CA GLU A 495 30.33 -15.86 -19.31
C GLU A 495 29.77 -15.82 -17.89
N VAL A 496 30.62 -16.01 -16.86
CA VAL A 496 30.23 -15.84 -15.46
C VAL A 496 29.79 -14.41 -15.19
N GLU A 497 30.54 -13.42 -15.67
CA GLU A 497 30.19 -12.00 -15.50
C GLU A 497 28.94 -11.62 -16.29
N ALA A 498 28.71 -12.17 -17.48
CA ALA A 498 27.46 -11.97 -18.21
C ALA A 498 26.25 -12.53 -17.45
N ALA A 499 26.37 -13.75 -16.91
CA ALA A 499 25.31 -14.37 -16.11
C ALA A 499 25.04 -13.59 -14.81
N LEU A 500 26.10 -13.11 -14.15
CA LEU A 500 25.97 -12.31 -12.93
C LEU A 500 25.31 -10.96 -13.19
N ARG A 501 25.69 -10.25 -14.27
CA ARG A 501 25.02 -8.99 -14.67
C ARG A 501 23.54 -9.18 -14.92
N TYR A 502 23.17 -10.23 -15.66
CA TYR A 502 21.77 -10.57 -15.88
C TYR A 502 21.04 -10.80 -14.54
N LEU A 503 21.61 -11.62 -13.66
CA LEU A 503 21.02 -11.91 -12.34
C LEU A 503 20.83 -10.64 -11.50
N LEU A 504 21.87 -9.81 -11.37
CA LEU A 504 21.82 -8.60 -10.56
C LEU A 504 20.88 -7.54 -11.14
N SER A 505 20.86 -7.40 -12.47
CA SER A 505 19.93 -6.49 -13.14
C SER A 505 18.49 -6.91 -12.89
N GLU A 506 18.16 -8.17 -13.15
CA GLU A 506 16.78 -8.64 -13.03
C GLU A 506 16.28 -8.63 -11.59
N LEU A 507 17.03 -9.19 -10.63
CA LEU A 507 16.63 -9.21 -9.24
C LEU A 507 16.69 -7.82 -8.60
N GLY A 508 17.59 -6.96 -9.07
CA GLY A 508 17.67 -5.56 -8.67
C GLY A 508 16.47 -4.74 -9.14
N GLN A 509 16.08 -4.87 -10.41
CA GLN A 509 14.86 -4.24 -10.96
C GLN A 509 13.60 -4.77 -10.28
N ALA A 510 13.56 -6.07 -10.00
CA ALA A 510 12.48 -6.70 -9.26
C ALA A 510 12.48 -6.35 -7.76
N GLY A 511 13.47 -5.62 -7.23
CA GLY A 511 13.48 -5.13 -5.84
C GLY A 511 13.93 -6.15 -4.79
N TYR A 512 14.43 -7.31 -5.21
CA TYR A 512 14.98 -8.35 -4.33
C TYR A 512 16.44 -8.09 -3.95
N LEU A 513 17.15 -7.29 -4.74
CA LEU A 513 18.53 -6.87 -4.49
C LEU A 513 18.64 -5.35 -4.51
N LEU A 514 19.57 -4.84 -3.71
CA LEU A 514 20.04 -3.46 -3.79
C LEU A 514 21.41 -3.48 -4.46
N VAL A 515 21.59 -2.72 -5.55
CA VAL A 515 22.83 -2.66 -6.33
C VAL A 515 23.23 -1.20 -6.53
N GLU A 516 24.44 -0.85 -6.12
CA GLU A 516 24.94 0.52 -6.21
C GLU A 516 26.34 0.60 -6.82
N LEU A 517 26.64 1.72 -7.48
CA LEU A 517 28.01 2.09 -7.86
C LEU A 517 28.80 2.54 -6.62
N THR A 518 30.10 2.23 -6.60
CA THR A 518 31.02 2.51 -5.48
C THR A 518 31.76 3.83 -5.56
#